data_AF-A0A1B6K4A3-F1
#
_entry.id   AF-A0A1B6K4A3-F1
#
_cell.length_a   1.000
_cell.length_b   1.000
_cell.length_c   1.000
_cell.angle_alpha   90.00
_cell.angle_beta   90.00
_cell.angle_gamma   90.00
#
_symmetry.space_group_name_H-M   'P 1'
#
loop_
_entity.id
_entity.type
_entity.pdbx_description
1 polymer ?
#
loop_
_entity_poly.entity_id
_entity_poly.type
_entity_poly.pdbx_seq_one_letter_code
_entity_poly.pdbx_strand_id
1 'polypeptide(L)'
;TTSLLLLCSILSAGSVFGQNSVSLPQCITNEECSEKTTCIDLVCEDPCLTLCTGNSTCKVHDHVPYCSCKPGYAGDPFTGCREPITAPPQCVTNSDCPEDRVCVGKRCKDPCLLGVCDKNST
;
A
#
# COMPACT_ATOMS: atom_id res chain seq x y z
N THR A 1 -65.62 21.79 -37.57
CA THR A 1 -66.24 21.03 -36.47
C THR A 1 -65.61 19.66 -36.45
N THR A 2 -65.14 19.24 -35.27
CA THR A 2 -65.01 17.84 -34.80
C THR A 2 -64.14 16.88 -35.62
N SER A 3 -63.32 16.01 -35.06
CA SER A 3 -62.93 15.71 -33.69
C SER A 3 -62.03 14.49 -33.82
N LEU A 4 -61.05 14.41 -32.93
CA LEU A 4 -60.52 13.16 -32.37
C LEU A 4 -59.52 12.33 -33.20
N LEU A 5 -58.39 12.07 -32.53
CA LEU A 5 -57.46 10.96 -32.68
C LEU A 5 -56.21 11.17 -33.56
N LEU A 6 -55.44 12.22 -33.29
CA LEU A 6 -53.98 12.18 -33.47
C LEU A 6 -53.22 12.63 -32.21
N LEU A 7 -53.81 12.43 -31.03
CA LEU A 7 -53.11 12.51 -29.75
C LEU A 7 -52.47 11.15 -29.41
N CYS A 8 -51.35 10.80 -30.04
CA CYS A 8 -50.41 9.85 -29.45
C CYS A 8 -49.04 9.84 -30.17
N SER A 9 -48.33 10.97 -30.16
CA SER A 9 -46.94 11.00 -30.66
C SER A 9 -45.97 11.77 -29.75
N ILE A 10 -46.37 12.07 -28.51
CA ILE A 10 -45.51 12.78 -27.55
C ILE A 10 -45.44 12.06 -26.21
N LEU A 11 -44.94 10.83 -26.22
CA LEU A 11 -44.25 10.25 -25.06
C LEU A 11 -42.97 9.52 -25.50
N SER A 12 -42.17 10.17 -26.35
CA SER A 12 -40.76 9.84 -26.53
C SER A 12 -39.88 10.87 -25.82
N ALA A 13 -40.15 11.06 -24.52
CA ALA A 13 -39.29 11.81 -23.61
C ALA A 13 -39.17 11.01 -22.31
N GLY A 14 -38.55 9.85 -22.45
CA GLY A 14 -38.31 8.91 -21.36
C GLY A 14 -37.07 8.09 -21.66
N SER A 15 -35.98 8.75 -22.07
CA SER A 15 -34.67 8.13 -21.93
C SER A 15 -34.40 8.05 -20.44
N VAL A 16 -34.78 6.93 -19.83
CA VAL A 16 -34.24 6.50 -18.54
C VAL A 16 -32.75 6.29 -18.77
N PHE A 17 -31.96 7.36 -18.63
CA PHE A 17 -30.54 7.25 -18.35
C PHE A 17 -30.40 6.84 -16.89
N GLY A 18 -30.85 5.62 -16.61
CA GLY A 18 -30.53 4.86 -15.43
C GLY A 18 -29.71 3.68 -15.89
N GLN A 19 -28.49 3.92 -16.34
CA GLN A 19 -27.50 2.85 -16.43
C GLN A 19 -27.08 2.52 -14.99
N ASN A 20 -27.97 1.90 -14.21
CA ASN A 20 -27.56 1.09 -13.09
C ASN A 20 -26.98 -0.18 -13.69
N SER A 21 -25.78 -0.06 -14.25
CA SER A 21 -24.98 -1.20 -14.67
C SER A 21 -24.48 -1.89 -13.39
N VAL A 22 -25.36 -2.68 -12.78
CA VAL A 22 -24.95 -3.73 -11.85
C VAL A 22 -24.18 -4.73 -12.70
N SER A 23 -22.87 -4.52 -12.80
CA SER A 23 -21.96 -5.49 -13.39
C SER A 23 -22.16 -6.80 -12.64
N LEU A 24 -22.45 -7.87 -13.37
CA LEU A 24 -22.54 -9.20 -12.79
C LEU A 24 -21.22 -9.49 -12.03
N PRO A 25 -21.29 -10.04 -10.80
CA PRO A 25 -20.09 -10.41 -10.07
C PRO A 25 -19.24 -11.39 -10.90
N GLN A 26 -17.93 -11.20 -10.89
CA GLN A 26 -16.99 -12.19 -11.45
C GLN A 26 -16.88 -13.40 -10.53
N CYS A 27 -17.03 -13.18 -9.23
CA CYS A 27 -16.97 -14.21 -8.20
C CYS A 27 -17.91 -13.86 -7.05
N ILE A 28 -18.40 -14.89 -6.35
CA ILE A 28 -19.05 -14.77 -5.04
C ILE A 28 -18.15 -15.40 -3.96
N THR A 29 -17.39 -16.42 -4.35
CA THR A 29 -16.48 -17.20 -3.50
C THR A 29 -15.07 -17.25 -4.11
N ASN A 30 -14.07 -17.60 -3.31
CA ASN A 30 -12.67 -17.64 -3.75
C ASN A 30 -12.43 -18.74 -4.80
N GLU A 31 -13.20 -19.83 -4.70
CA GLU A 31 -13.12 -21.01 -5.56
C GLU A 31 -13.52 -20.71 -7.02
N GLU A 32 -14.19 -19.59 -7.26
CA GLU A 32 -14.50 -19.10 -8.61
C GLU A 32 -13.31 -18.38 -9.26
N CYS A 33 -12.29 -18.04 -8.48
CA CYS A 33 -11.05 -17.40 -8.92
C CYS A 33 -9.94 -18.42 -9.21
N SER A 34 -8.89 -17.98 -9.89
CA SER A 34 -7.68 -18.81 -10.06
C SER A 34 -6.92 -18.95 -8.74
N GLU A 35 -6.09 -19.98 -8.59
CA GLU A 35 -5.32 -20.27 -7.37
C GLU A 35 -4.50 -19.08 -6.81
N LYS A 36 -4.17 -18.11 -7.67
CA LYS A 36 -3.38 -16.92 -7.33
C LYS A 36 -4.20 -15.64 -7.11
N THR A 37 -5.53 -15.69 -7.23
CA THR A 37 -6.41 -14.52 -7.11
C THR A 37 -7.50 -14.76 -6.10
N THR A 38 -7.98 -13.71 -5.43
CA THR A 38 -8.98 -13.79 -4.35
C THR A 38 -10.22 -13.02 -4.78
N CYS A 39 -11.39 -13.46 -4.30
CA CYS A 39 -12.62 -12.73 -4.54
C CYS A 39 -12.70 -11.51 -3.60
N ILE A 40 -12.46 -10.32 -4.15
CA ILE A 40 -12.49 -9.05 -3.43
C ILE A 40 -13.51 -8.17 -4.14
N ASP A 41 -14.52 -7.69 -3.40
CA ASP A 41 -15.58 -6.83 -3.93
C ASP A 41 -16.22 -7.37 -5.24
N LEU A 42 -16.44 -8.69 -5.28
CA LEU A 42 -17.03 -9.42 -6.41
C LEU A 42 -16.14 -9.49 -7.67
N VAL A 43 -14.85 -9.21 -7.53
CA VAL A 43 -13.84 -9.24 -8.60
C VAL A 43 -12.70 -10.18 -8.19
N CYS A 44 -12.20 -10.98 -9.13
CA CYS A 44 -11.03 -11.81 -8.89
C CYS A 44 -9.76 -10.98 -9.05
N GLU A 45 -9.13 -10.60 -7.94
CA GLU A 45 -7.94 -9.75 -7.94
C GLU A 45 -6.74 -10.44 -7.30
N ASP A 46 -5.53 -10.00 -7.65
CA ASP A 46 -4.32 -10.46 -6.97
C ASP A 46 -4.22 -9.78 -5.59
N PRO A 47 -4.41 -10.52 -4.49
CA PRO A 47 -4.38 -9.94 -3.15
C PRO A 47 -3.00 -9.38 -2.77
N CYS A 48 -1.93 -9.76 -3.47
CA CYS A 48 -0.59 -9.22 -3.23
C CYS A 48 -0.47 -7.74 -3.59
N LEU A 49 -1.23 -7.28 -4.59
CA LEU A 49 -1.17 -5.89 -5.07
C LEU A 49 -1.92 -4.93 -4.15
N THR A 50 -2.91 -5.44 -3.41
CA THR A 50 -3.80 -4.63 -2.57
C THR A 50 -3.47 -4.72 -1.08
N LEU A 51 -2.95 -5.87 -0.61
CA LEU A 51 -2.80 -6.13 0.83
C LEU A 51 -1.36 -6.09 1.33
N CYS A 52 -0.37 -6.51 0.54
CA CYS A 52 1.03 -6.46 0.96
C CYS A 52 1.65 -5.11 0.63
N THR A 53 2.21 -4.42 1.63
CA THR A 53 2.77 -3.08 1.46
C THR A 53 4.23 -3.02 1.92
N GLY A 54 5.02 -2.16 1.28
CA GLY A 54 6.31 -1.64 1.79
C GLY A 54 7.39 -2.69 2.04
N ASN A 55 8.32 -2.86 1.10
CA ASN A 55 9.50 -3.75 1.23
C ASN A 55 9.19 -5.18 1.73
N SER A 56 8.01 -5.69 1.41
CA SER A 56 7.61 -7.07 1.66
C SER A 56 7.70 -7.92 0.38
N THR A 57 7.79 -9.23 0.55
CA THR A 57 7.58 -10.25 -0.47
C THR A 57 6.18 -10.83 -0.26
N CYS A 58 5.46 -11.10 -1.34
CA CYS A 58 4.14 -11.73 -1.29
C CYS A 58 4.15 -13.08 -1.98
N LYS A 59 3.41 -14.04 -1.41
CA LYS A 59 3.03 -15.29 -2.05
C LYS A 59 1.55 -15.56 -1.77
N VAL A 60 0.80 -15.97 -2.79
CA VAL A 60 -0.60 -16.39 -2.60
C VAL A 60 -0.64 -17.90 -2.38
N HIS A 61 -1.36 -18.34 -1.36
CA HIS A 61 -1.64 -19.74 -1.09
C HIS A 61 -3.11 -19.87 -0.68
N ASP A 62 -3.87 -20.73 -1.36
CA ASP A 62 -5.30 -20.94 -1.13
C ASP A 62 -6.11 -19.63 -1.10
N HIS A 63 -5.91 -18.77 -2.11
CA HIS A 63 -6.55 -17.46 -2.21
C HIS A 63 -6.27 -16.52 -1.01
N VAL A 64 -5.21 -16.77 -0.24
CA VAL A 64 -4.77 -15.94 0.89
C VAL A 64 -3.35 -15.41 0.62
N PRO A 65 -3.11 -14.09 0.75
CA PRO A 65 -1.77 -13.54 0.64
C PRO A 65 -0.96 -13.81 1.90
N TYR A 66 0.21 -14.41 1.72
CA TYR A 66 1.27 -14.46 2.71
C TYR A 66 2.29 -13.36 2.41
N CYS A 67 2.21 -12.28 3.20
CA CYS A 67 3.19 -11.20 3.16
C CYS A 67 4.31 -11.46 4.18
N SER A 68 5.56 -11.25 3.79
CA SER A 68 6.71 -11.28 4.70
C SER A 68 7.70 -10.17 4.37
N CYS A 69 8.37 -9.57 5.35
CA CYS A 69 9.37 -8.55 5.06
C CYS A 69 10.55 -9.13 4.25
N LYS A 70 11.07 -8.35 3.30
CA LYS A 70 12.30 -8.70 2.58
C LYS A 70 13.46 -8.87 3.57
N PRO A 71 14.48 -9.67 3.22
CA PRO A 71 15.68 -9.79 4.04
C PRO A 71 16.27 -8.41 4.39
N GLY A 72 16.55 -8.18 5.67
CA GLY A 72 17.04 -6.89 6.16
C GLY A 72 15.96 -5.85 6.47
N TYR A 73 14.67 -6.19 6.38
CA TYR A 73 13.55 -5.38 6.83
C TYR A 73 12.80 -6.07 7.97
N ALA A 74 12.18 -5.30 8.87
CA ALA A 74 11.29 -5.79 9.92
C ALA A 74 10.11 -4.84 10.16
N GLY A 75 9.13 -5.31 10.94
CA GLY A 75 7.87 -4.63 11.16
C GLY A 75 6.71 -5.50 10.70
N ASP A 76 5.58 -4.86 10.40
CA ASP A 76 4.39 -5.53 9.91
C ASP A 76 4.33 -5.43 8.37
N PRO A 77 4.29 -6.56 7.64
CA PRO A 77 4.31 -6.57 6.18
C PRO A 77 3.01 -6.09 5.52
N PHE A 78 1.93 -5.92 6.27
CA PHE A 78 0.67 -5.35 5.76
C PHE A 78 0.66 -3.82 5.87
N THR A 79 1.30 -3.26 6.90
CA THR A 79 1.40 -1.80 7.09
C THR A 79 2.70 -1.19 6.57
N GLY A 80 3.73 -2.01 6.36
CA GLY A 80 5.00 -1.63 5.73
C GLY A 80 6.22 -2.02 6.55
N CYS A 81 7.16 -2.70 5.89
CA CYS A 81 8.43 -3.08 6.49
C CYS A 81 9.44 -1.94 6.46
N ARG A 82 10.20 -1.81 7.55
CA ARG A 82 11.25 -0.80 7.74
C ARG A 82 12.59 -1.50 7.96
N GLU A 83 13.68 -0.84 7.60
CA GLU A 83 14.99 -1.34 7.97
C GLU A 83 15.07 -1.38 9.50
N PRO A 84 15.29 -2.55 10.10
CA PRO A 84 15.34 -2.64 11.54
C PRO A 84 16.65 -2.03 12.00
N ILE A 85 16.60 -1.36 13.14
CA ILE A 85 17.78 -0.85 13.83
C ILE A 85 18.45 -2.06 14.54
N THR A 86 18.77 -3.11 13.80
CA THR A 86 19.40 -4.35 14.32
C THR A 86 20.90 -4.37 14.14
N ALA A 87 21.50 -3.32 13.57
CA ALA A 87 22.93 -3.15 13.74
C ALA A 87 23.18 -3.03 15.25
N PRO A 88 24.10 -3.83 15.84
CA PRO A 88 24.55 -3.57 17.19
C PRO A 88 24.92 -2.08 17.30
N PRO A 89 24.65 -1.45 18.45
CA PRO A 89 24.93 -0.03 18.62
C PRO A 89 26.37 0.23 18.20
N GLN A 90 26.58 1.11 17.24
CA GLN A 90 27.94 1.45 16.82
C GLN A 90 28.69 2.14 17.95
N CYS A 91 27.94 2.82 18.84
CA CYS A 91 28.44 3.54 19.99
C CYS A 91 27.38 3.54 21.11
N VAL A 92 27.85 3.64 22.35
CA VAL A 92 27.05 3.98 23.55
C VAL A 92 27.44 5.38 24.03
N THR A 93 28.71 5.75 23.87
CA THR A 93 29.31 7.02 24.26
C THR A 93 30.09 7.64 23.09
N ASN A 94 30.44 8.92 23.18
CA ASN A 94 31.24 9.59 22.13
C ASN A 94 32.63 8.97 21.95
N SER A 95 33.19 8.37 23.01
CA SER A 95 34.51 7.72 22.98
C SER A 95 34.53 6.43 22.17
N ASP A 96 33.36 5.86 21.86
CA ASP A 96 33.25 4.69 20.98
C ASP A 96 33.37 5.06 19.49
N CYS A 97 33.32 6.36 19.17
CA CYS A 97 33.41 6.89 17.82
C CYS A 97 34.82 7.43 17.51
N PRO A 98 35.23 7.45 16.23
CA PRO A 98 36.39 8.19 15.76
C PRO A 98 36.32 9.68 16.15
N GLU A 99 37.47 10.36 16.26
CA GLU A 99 37.54 11.75 16.76
C GLU A 99 36.70 12.76 15.95
N ASP A 100 36.41 12.47 14.68
CA ASP A 100 35.56 13.28 13.80
C ASP A 100 34.05 13.00 13.94
N ARG A 101 33.63 12.17 14.90
CA ARG A 101 32.24 11.69 15.01
C ARG A 101 31.72 11.69 16.44
N VAL A 102 30.40 11.83 16.56
CA VAL A 102 29.68 11.83 17.84
C VAL A 102 28.60 10.76 17.87
N CYS A 103 28.29 10.26 19.07
CA CYS A 103 27.30 9.22 19.26
C CYS A 103 25.89 9.81 19.35
N VAL A 104 25.09 9.65 18.28
CA VAL A 104 23.72 10.17 18.23
C VAL A 104 22.77 9.07 17.77
N GLY A 105 21.85 8.68 18.66
CA GLY A 105 20.91 7.59 18.40
C GLY A 105 21.60 6.24 18.19
N LYS A 106 22.64 5.94 18.99
CA LYS A 106 23.45 4.70 18.92
C LYS A 106 24.22 4.50 17.60
N ARG A 107 24.47 5.59 16.86
CA ARG A 107 25.25 5.59 15.62
C ARG A 107 26.26 6.74 15.65
N CYS A 108 27.47 6.50 15.13
CA CYS A 108 28.49 7.54 14.99
C CYS A 108 28.15 8.41 13.78
N LYS A 109 27.81 9.67 14.04
CA LYS A 109 27.46 10.66 13.02
C LYS A 109 28.45 11.81 13.06
N ASP A 110 28.69 12.42 11.90
CA ASP A 110 29.47 13.64 11.79
C ASP A 110 28.75 14.79 12.54
N PRO A 111 29.36 15.42 13.56
CA PRO A 111 28.76 16.51 14.32
C PRO A 111 28.45 17.75 13.47
N CYS A 112 29.14 17.95 12.34
CA CYS A 112 28.97 19.09 11.46
C CYS A 112 27.74 18.92 10.56
N LEU A 113 27.41 17.69 10.18
CA LEU A 113 26.12 17.38 9.53
C LEU A 113 24.92 17.58 10.47
N LEU A 114 25.15 17.63 11.78
CA LEU A 114 24.13 17.90 12.78
C LEU A 114 24.03 19.40 13.16
N GLY A 115 24.86 20.26 12.55
CA GLY A 115 24.88 21.70 12.82
C GLY A 115 25.46 22.08 14.19
N VAL A 116 26.19 21.17 14.84
CA VAL A 116 26.79 21.36 16.18
C VAL A 116 28.25 21.81 16.10
N CYS A 117 28.88 21.77 14.93
CA CYS A 117 30.21 22.33 14.74
C CYS A 117 30.16 23.86 14.68
N ASP A 118 30.81 24.52 15.64
CA ASP A 118 31.12 25.94 15.56
C ASP A 118 31.92 26.21 14.30
N LYS A 119 31.40 27.03 13.38
CA LYS A 119 32.08 27.43 12.13
C LYS A 119 33.28 28.36 12.37
N ASN A 120 33.91 28.31 13.55
CA ASN A 120 35.04 29.17 13.91
C ASN A 120 36.05 28.44 14.81
N SER A 121 36.60 27.33 14.33
CA SER A 121 37.96 26.95 14.71
C SER A 121 38.86 27.29 13.53
N THR A 122 39.75 28.27 13.74
CA THR A 122 40.86 28.62 12.84
C THR A 122 41.82 27.44 12.70
#